data_AF-A0A495MK94-F1
#
_entry.id   AF-A0A495MK94-F1
#
_cell.length_a   1.000
_cell.length_b   1.000
_cell.length_c   1.000
_cell.angle_alpha   90.00
_cell.angle_beta   90.00
_cell.angle_gamma   90.00
#
_symmetry.space_group_name_H-M   'P 1'
#
loop_
_entity.id
_entity.type
_entity.pdbx_description
1 polymer ?
#
loop_
_entity_poly.entity_id
_entity_poly.type
_entity_poly.pdbx_seq_one_letter_code
_entity_poly.pdbx_strand_id
1 'polypeptide(L)'
;MSTKNSETGHAKNIANMNLLLTNIVAIGADYNPANPQLDITELQNLYALASKAQKDVNEATGPYKTAVAERENTFEPLGKLITKLRRAYKATEGVQPNNVENFMTLARKIRGNKKSTGQNTKDPAALQNEHSVSQTSYDQKASHFDQLISILQHTNNYNPNEEEYKIATLKTLHAKMLAKTAAVAEFYVPLNNLRSTRNTIMYQSPNNLVDTVHKAKDYVFTILDIKSAQYKNISKIKFTKI
;
A
#
# COMPACT_ATOMS: atom_id res chain seq x y z
N MET A 1 -18.69 6.79 -35.10
CA MET A 1 -18.04 7.31 -33.88
C MET A 1 -16.89 6.39 -33.48
N SER A 2 -15.65 6.84 -33.64
CA SER A 2 -14.45 6.10 -33.22
C SER A 2 -14.12 6.50 -31.78
N THR A 3 -14.64 5.75 -30.80
CA THR A 3 -14.22 5.90 -29.41
C THR A 3 -12.96 5.08 -29.21
N LYS A 4 -11.79 5.73 -29.32
CA LYS A 4 -10.52 5.14 -28.85
C LYS A 4 -10.60 5.01 -27.32
N ASN A 5 -11.13 3.89 -26.84
CA ASN A 5 -11.08 3.55 -25.42
C ASN A 5 -9.68 2.96 -25.15
N SER A 6 -8.75 3.81 -24.68
CA SER A 6 -7.42 3.43 -24.22
C SER A 6 -7.40 2.96 -22.77
N GLU A 7 -8.57 2.79 -22.17
CA GLU A 7 -8.73 2.32 -20.80
C GLU A 7 -8.18 0.89 -20.67
N THR A 8 -7.19 0.72 -19.80
CA THR A 8 -6.60 -0.57 -19.42
C THR A 8 -6.77 -0.77 -17.91
N GLY A 9 -6.74 -2.00 -17.44
CA GLY A 9 -6.96 -2.29 -16.03
C GLY A 9 -7.41 -3.73 -15.75
N HIS A 10 -7.29 -4.17 -14.50
CA HIS A 10 -7.79 -5.48 -14.07
C HIS A 10 -9.31 -5.57 -14.30
N ALA A 11 -10.06 -4.58 -13.78
CA ALA A 11 -11.50 -4.49 -13.97
C ALA A 11 -11.88 -4.43 -15.47
N LYS A 12 -11.07 -3.75 -16.29
CA LYS A 12 -11.32 -3.66 -17.73
C LYS A 12 -11.12 -4.99 -18.45
N ASN A 13 -10.06 -5.72 -18.12
CA ASN A 13 -9.86 -7.08 -18.65
C ASN A 13 -11.04 -8.00 -18.27
N ILE A 14 -11.54 -7.91 -17.03
CA ILE A 14 -12.70 -8.70 -16.57
C ILE A 14 -13.97 -8.31 -17.35
N ALA A 15 -14.25 -7.02 -17.50
CA ALA A 15 -15.39 -6.53 -18.27
C ALA A 15 -15.31 -6.96 -19.75
N ASN A 16 -14.12 -6.89 -20.34
CA ASN A 16 -13.87 -7.32 -21.71
C ASN A 16 -14.00 -8.84 -21.87
N MET A 17 -13.66 -9.63 -20.85
CA MET A 17 -13.88 -11.07 -20.85
C MET A 17 -15.37 -11.41 -20.91
N ASN A 18 -16.19 -10.73 -20.09
CA ASN A 18 -17.64 -10.89 -20.15
C ASN A 18 -18.18 -10.54 -21.56
N LEU A 19 -17.72 -9.43 -22.13
CA LEU A 19 -18.11 -9.02 -23.48
C LEU A 19 -17.72 -10.06 -24.54
N LEU A 20 -16.50 -10.61 -24.46
CA LEU A 20 -16.06 -11.69 -25.36
C LEU A 20 -16.92 -12.94 -25.19
N LEU A 21 -17.20 -13.35 -23.95
CA LEU A 21 -18.00 -14.51 -23.64
C LEU A 21 -19.44 -14.38 -24.18
N THR A 22 -20.07 -13.22 -24.03
CA THR A 22 -21.39 -12.96 -24.65
C THR A 22 -21.34 -13.12 -26.17
N ASN A 23 -20.26 -12.66 -26.82
CA ASN A 23 -20.10 -12.84 -28.26
C ASN A 23 -19.88 -14.31 -28.63
N ILE A 24 -19.11 -15.07 -27.83
CA ILE A 24 -18.88 -16.51 -28.02
C ILE A 24 -20.19 -17.29 -27.88
N VAL A 25 -20.99 -17.02 -26.85
CA VAL A 25 -22.30 -17.66 -26.66
C VAL A 25 -23.23 -17.36 -27.85
N ALA A 26 -23.17 -16.16 -28.41
CA ALA A 26 -23.96 -15.79 -29.58
C ALA A 26 -23.54 -16.50 -30.88
N ILE A 27 -22.32 -17.05 -30.96
CA ILE A 27 -21.89 -17.92 -32.08
C ILE A 27 -22.64 -19.27 -32.05
N GLY A 28 -23.06 -19.72 -30.86
CA GLY A 28 -23.83 -20.96 -30.72
C GLY A 28 -23.00 -22.21 -31.05
N ALA A 29 -23.62 -23.16 -31.74
CA ALA A 29 -23.04 -24.49 -32.00
C ALA A 29 -21.76 -24.47 -32.86
N ASP A 30 -21.54 -23.41 -33.63
CA ASP A 30 -20.32 -23.24 -34.44
C ASP A 30 -19.08 -23.01 -33.57
N TYR A 31 -19.26 -22.62 -32.31
CA TYR A 31 -18.17 -22.57 -31.31
C TYR A 31 -18.00 -23.93 -30.65
N ASN A 32 -17.06 -24.73 -31.17
CA ASN A 32 -16.81 -26.10 -30.73
C ASN A 32 -15.28 -26.40 -30.66
N PRO A 33 -14.54 -25.77 -29.73
CA PRO A 33 -13.09 -25.91 -29.66
C PRO A 33 -12.68 -27.31 -29.21
N ALA A 34 -11.63 -27.88 -29.81
CA ALA A 34 -11.04 -29.14 -29.35
C ALA A 34 -10.21 -28.98 -28.05
N ASN A 35 -9.88 -27.74 -27.67
CA ASN A 35 -9.17 -27.44 -26.44
C ASN A 35 -10.18 -27.23 -25.29
N PRO A 36 -10.24 -28.13 -24.28
CA PRO A 36 -11.23 -28.05 -23.21
C PRO A 36 -11.14 -26.75 -22.38
N GLN A 37 -9.98 -26.10 -22.35
CA GLN A 37 -9.82 -24.81 -21.65
C GLN A 37 -10.57 -23.65 -22.32
N LEU A 38 -11.02 -23.83 -23.56
CA LEU A 38 -11.81 -22.86 -24.30
C LEU A 38 -13.31 -23.17 -24.24
N ASP A 39 -13.72 -24.24 -23.55
CA ASP A 39 -15.13 -24.56 -23.38
C ASP A 39 -15.86 -23.40 -22.69
N ILE A 40 -17.11 -23.15 -23.08
CA ILE A 40 -17.90 -22.02 -22.57
C ILE A 40 -18.01 -22.07 -21.04
N THR A 41 -18.19 -23.26 -20.46
CA THR A 41 -18.24 -23.48 -19.01
C THR A 41 -16.92 -23.11 -18.33
N GLU A 42 -15.78 -23.48 -18.92
CA GLU A 42 -14.46 -23.15 -18.36
C GLU A 42 -14.16 -21.65 -18.47
N LEU A 43 -14.54 -21.01 -19.58
CA LEU A 43 -14.44 -19.56 -19.73
C LEU A 43 -15.34 -18.83 -18.71
N GLN A 44 -16.55 -19.32 -18.44
CA GLN A 44 -17.43 -18.79 -17.39
C GLN A 44 -16.81 -18.93 -15.99
N ASN A 45 -16.23 -20.09 -15.69
CA ASN A 45 -15.53 -20.34 -14.43
C ASN A 45 -14.35 -19.37 -14.23
N LEU A 46 -13.51 -19.21 -15.26
CA LEU A 46 -12.37 -18.29 -15.22
C LEU A 46 -12.82 -16.82 -15.05
N TYR A 47 -13.92 -16.43 -15.69
CA TYR A 47 -14.54 -15.11 -15.49
C TYR A 47 -15.01 -14.90 -14.05
N ALA A 48 -15.70 -15.88 -13.48
CA ALA A 48 -16.18 -15.82 -12.10
C ALA A 48 -15.03 -15.75 -11.09
N LEU A 49 -13.97 -16.55 -11.27
CA LEU A 49 -12.77 -16.53 -10.44
C LEU A 49 -12.06 -15.18 -10.49
N ALA A 50 -11.83 -14.62 -11.68
CA ALA A 50 -11.19 -13.32 -11.83
C ALA A 50 -12.03 -12.18 -11.23
N SER A 51 -13.36 -12.22 -11.43
CA SER A 51 -14.30 -11.26 -10.85
C SER A 51 -14.30 -11.31 -9.32
N LYS A 52 -14.32 -12.52 -8.74
CA LYS A 52 -14.22 -12.71 -7.29
C LYS A 52 -12.87 -12.20 -6.77
N ALA A 53 -11.76 -12.58 -7.38
CA ALA A 53 -10.43 -12.15 -6.93
C ALA A 53 -10.28 -10.62 -6.96
N GLN A 54 -10.84 -9.95 -7.97
CA GLN A 54 -10.85 -8.48 -8.01
C GLN A 54 -11.76 -7.87 -6.94
N LYS A 55 -12.92 -8.47 -6.66
CA LYS A 55 -13.81 -8.06 -5.57
C LYS A 55 -13.11 -8.18 -4.21
N ASP A 56 -12.48 -9.32 -3.93
CA ASP A 56 -11.78 -9.56 -2.67
C ASP A 56 -10.66 -8.51 -2.45
N VAL A 57 -9.90 -8.14 -3.50
CA VAL A 57 -8.90 -7.05 -3.43
C VAL A 57 -9.55 -5.71 -3.12
N ASN A 58 -10.70 -5.39 -3.73
CA ASN A 58 -11.39 -4.13 -3.49
C ASN A 58 -11.87 -4.03 -2.04
N GLU A 59 -12.46 -5.10 -1.50
CA GLU A 59 -12.96 -5.18 -0.13
C GLU A 59 -11.82 -5.04 0.89
N ALA A 60 -10.67 -5.70 0.65
CA ALA A 60 -9.51 -5.60 1.53
C ALA A 60 -8.76 -4.24 1.44
N THR A 61 -8.97 -3.47 0.37
CA THR A 61 -8.28 -2.18 0.18
C THR A 61 -8.77 -1.12 1.17
N GLY A 62 -10.07 -1.13 1.52
CA GLY A 62 -10.67 -0.16 2.44
C GLY A 62 -10.03 -0.20 3.84
N PRO A 63 -10.08 -1.35 4.54
CA PRO A 63 -9.49 -1.51 5.87
C PRO A 63 -7.99 -1.14 5.91
N TYR A 64 -7.21 -1.55 4.91
CA TYR A 64 -5.80 -1.17 4.81
C TYR A 64 -5.60 0.34 4.73
N LYS A 65 -6.37 1.04 3.87
CA LYS A 65 -6.29 2.51 3.74
C LYS A 65 -6.66 3.20 5.06
N THR A 66 -7.71 2.73 5.73
CA THR A 66 -8.11 3.26 7.05
C THR A 66 -6.99 3.08 8.07
N ALA A 67 -6.38 1.91 8.17
CA ALA A 67 -5.29 1.66 9.10
C ALA A 67 -4.07 2.57 8.82
N VAL A 68 -3.73 2.79 7.53
CA VAL A 68 -2.67 3.73 7.14
C VAL A 68 -2.98 5.15 7.61
N ALA A 69 -4.20 5.63 7.36
CA ALA A 69 -4.62 6.97 7.76
C ALA A 69 -4.64 7.13 9.29
N GLU A 70 -5.14 6.14 10.03
CA GLU A 70 -5.14 6.17 11.50
C GLU A 70 -3.72 6.20 12.08
N ARG A 71 -2.79 5.46 11.48
CA ARG A 71 -1.37 5.52 11.85
C ARG A 71 -0.80 6.90 11.56
N GLU A 72 -1.03 7.46 10.38
CA GLU A 72 -0.58 8.81 10.03
C GLU A 72 -1.09 9.86 11.03
N ASN A 73 -2.40 9.86 11.30
CA ASN A 73 -3.05 10.76 12.26
C ASN A 73 -2.48 10.63 13.69
N THR A 74 -2.08 9.41 14.10
CA THR A 74 -1.48 9.17 15.42
C THR A 74 -0.10 9.83 15.55
N PHE A 75 0.69 9.85 14.47
CA PHE A 75 2.06 10.38 14.48
C PHE A 75 2.14 11.86 14.08
N GLU A 76 1.15 12.40 13.37
CA GLU A 76 1.10 13.80 12.94
C GLU A 76 1.33 14.81 14.09
N PRO A 77 0.67 14.73 15.26
CA PRO A 77 0.84 15.73 16.32
C PRO A 77 2.18 15.60 17.07
N LEU A 78 2.95 14.53 16.84
CA LEU A 78 4.12 14.18 17.65
C LEU A 78 5.19 15.29 17.64
N GLY A 79 5.45 15.92 16.49
CA GLY A 79 6.43 17.02 16.40
C GLY A 79 6.08 18.22 17.28
N LYS A 80 4.79 18.58 17.34
CA LYS A 80 4.27 19.66 18.20
C LYS A 80 4.37 19.26 19.68
N LEU A 81 3.93 18.05 20.01
CA LEU A 81 4.01 17.50 21.37
C LEU A 81 5.44 17.53 21.91
N ILE A 82 6.41 16.99 21.16
CA ILE A 82 7.83 16.98 21.56
C ILE A 82 8.37 18.40 21.78
N THR A 83 7.89 19.41 21.04
CA THR A 83 8.34 20.80 21.23
C THR A 83 7.88 21.36 22.56
N LYS A 84 6.61 21.11 22.92
CA LYS A 84 6.04 21.51 24.20
C LYS A 84 6.68 20.73 25.35
N LEU A 85 6.81 19.43 25.20
CA LEU A 85 7.39 18.52 26.18
C LEU A 85 8.83 18.90 26.54
N ARG A 86 9.63 19.33 25.56
CA ARG A 86 10.95 19.91 25.80
C ARG A 86 10.90 21.12 26.74
N ARG A 87 9.92 22.01 26.56
CA ARG A 87 9.78 23.22 27.39
C ARG A 87 9.38 22.84 28.82
N ALA A 88 8.45 21.91 28.97
CA ALA A 88 8.06 21.35 30.28
C ALA A 88 9.27 20.69 30.98
N TYR A 89 10.03 19.88 30.23
CA TYR A 89 11.24 19.24 30.75
C TYR A 89 12.30 20.24 31.19
N LYS A 90 12.57 21.28 30.39
CA LYS A 90 13.51 22.36 30.75
C LYS A 90 13.08 23.14 32.00
N ALA A 91 11.77 23.25 32.25
CA ALA A 91 11.24 23.94 33.43
C ALA A 91 11.25 23.09 34.70
N THR A 92 11.59 21.80 34.61
CA THR A 92 11.66 20.90 35.76
C THR A 92 12.88 21.22 36.61
N GLU A 93 12.69 21.29 37.92
CA GLU A 93 13.76 21.59 38.87
C GLU A 93 14.88 20.53 38.80
N GLY A 94 16.13 20.98 38.78
CA GLY A 94 17.31 20.10 38.73
C GLY A 94 17.72 19.65 37.32
N VAL A 95 16.92 19.92 36.28
CA VAL A 95 17.28 19.60 34.89
C VAL A 95 18.41 20.52 34.39
N GLN A 96 19.54 19.92 34.04
CA GLN A 96 20.73 20.62 33.55
C GLN A 96 20.78 20.65 32.01
N PRO A 97 21.63 21.52 31.41
CA PRO A 97 21.73 21.63 29.95
C PRO A 97 22.07 20.32 29.22
N ASN A 98 22.89 19.45 29.82
CA ASN A 98 23.21 18.12 29.28
C ASN A 98 21.99 17.19 29.24
N ASN A 99 21.12 17.23 30.26
CA ASN A 99 19.87 16.48 30.28
C ASN A 99 18.96 16.91 29.11
N VAL A 100 18.86 18.22 28.87
CA VAL A 100 18.08 18.77 27.75
C VAL A 100 18.66 18.36 26.40
N GLU A 101 19.98 18.30 26.25
CA GLU A 101 20.60 17.86 24.99
C GLU A 101 20.41 16.35 24.73
N ASN A 102 20.40 15.52 25.78
CA ASN A 102 20.04 14.10 25.67
C ASN A 102 18.59 13.93 25.17
N PHE A 103 17.65 14.67 25.76
CA PHE A 103 16.26 14.73 25.27
C PHE A 103 16.21 15.19 23.81
N MET A 104 16.95 16.25 23.46
CA MET A 104 16.96 16.83 22.13
C MET A 104 17.53 15.88 21.07
N THR A 105 18.45 15.00 21.44
CA THR A 105 18.98 13.97 20.53
C THR A 105 17.86 13.03 20.08
N LEU A 106 17.03 12.56 21.00
CA LEU A 106 15.85 11.73 20.67
C LEU A 106 14.78 12.54 19.93
N ALA A 107 14.51 13.77 20.38
CA ALA A 107 13.53 14.66 19.73
C ALA A 107 13.85 14.92 18.24
N ARG A 108 15.13 15.06 17.90
CA ARG A 108 15.60 15.21 16.52
C ARG A 108 15.35 13.95 15.70
N LYS A 109 15.64 12.77 16.24
CA LYS A 109 15.34 11.48 15.60
C LYS A 109 13.84 11.30 15.34
N ILE A 110 12.98 11.60 16.32
CA ILE A 110 11.52 11.51 16.19
C ILE A 110 11.00 12.40 15.05
N ARG A 111 11.57 13.59 14.87
CA ARG A 111 11.17 14.54 13.80
C ARG A 111 11.78 14.22 12.44
N GLY A 112 12.84 13.41 12.40
CA GLY A 112 13.64 13.19 11.18
C GLY A 112 14.58 14.36 10.86
N ASN A 113 14.89 15.22 11.83
CA ASN A 113 15.82 16.33 11.63
C ASN A 113 17.22 15.90 12.09
N LYS A 114 18.27 16.20 11.32
CA LYS A 114 19.67 16.05 11.77
C LYS A 114 20.06 17.23 12.68
N LYS A 115 21.03 17.02 13.59
CA LYS A 115 21.69 18.15 14.28
C LYS A 115 22.47 18.90 13.21
N SER A 116 22.20 20.19 13.03
CA SER A 116 23.01 21.04 12.16
C SER A 116 24.41 21.14 12.76
N THR A 117 25.35 20.37 12.20
CA THR A 117 26.76 20.63 12.35
C THR A 117 27.06 21.83 11.46
N GLY A 118 27.52 22.95 12.01
CA GLY A 118 27.80 24.19 11.27
C GLY A 118 28.90 24.08 10.19
N GLN A 119 29.19 22.89 9.69
CA GLN A 119 30.11 22.63 8.60
C GLN A 119 29.37 22.78 7.27
N ASN A 120 29.43 23.98 6.70
CA ASN A 120 29.37 24.12 5.24
C ASN A 120 30.70 23.57 4.67
N THR A 121 30.86 22.25 4.61
CA THR A 121 31.91 21.66 3.78
C THR A 121 31.50 21.82 2.33
N LYS A 122 32.13 22.78 1.64
CA LYS A 122 31.99 22.99 0.18
C LYS A 122 32.77 21.97 -0.66
N ASP A 123 33.30 20.91 -0.03
CA ASP A 123 34.13 19.90 -0.69
C ASP A 123 33.25 18.83 -1.36
N PRO A 124 33.25 18.74 -2.70
CA PRO A 124 32.46 17.76 -3.44
C PRO A 124 32.81 16.30 -3.09
N ALA A 125 34.04 16.02 -2.66
CA ALA A 125 34.51 14.67 -2.33
C ALA A 125 33.94 14.16 -0.98
N ALA A 126 33.67 15.06 -0.03
CA ALA A 126 33.09 14.71 1.27
C ALA A 126 31.58 14.43 1.19
N LEU A 127 30.88 15.08 0.25
CA LEU A 127 29.44 14.91 0.01
C LEU A 127 29.10 13.54 -0.62
N GLN A 128 30.03 12.96 -1.36
CA GLN A 128 29.81 11.73 -2.12
C GLN A 128 29.73 10.46 -1.24
N ASN A 129 30.21 10.55 0.00
CA ASN A 129 30.18 9.46 0.99
C ASN A 129 29.11 9.63 2.09
N GLU A 130 28.20 10.61 1.96
CA GLU A 130 27.08 10.75 2.89
C GLU A 130 26.00 9.71 2.59
N HIS A 131 26.07 8.57 3.28
CA HIS A 131 24.98 7.61 3.28
C HIS A 131 23.78 8.12 4.10
N SER A 132 22.59 7.99 3.54
CA SER A 132 21.35 8.31 4.26
C SER A 132 21.11 7.29 5.39
N VAL A 133 21.30 7.71 6.63
CA VAL A 133 21.06 6.93 7.86
C VAL A 133 19.74 7.32 8.55
N SER A 134 18.77 7.82 7.79
CA SER A 134 17.50 8.30 8.35
C SER A 134 16.72 7.18 9.05
N GLN A 135 16.61 7.23 10.38
CA GLN A 135 15.78 6.31 11.19
C GLN A 135 14.36 6.86 11.38
N THR A 136 13.63 7.13 10.29
CA THR A 136 12.37 7.87 10.31
C THR A 136 11.12 7.00 10.18
N SER A 137 11.25 5.67 10.21
CA SER A 137 10.10 4.76 10.18
C SER A 137 9.21 4.95 11.42
N TYR A 138 7.95 4.54 11.30
CA TYR A 138 6.98 4.59 12.42
C TYR A 138 7.48 3.81 13.64
N ASP A 139 8.07 2.64 13.43
CA ASP A 139 8.67 1.81 14.50
C ASP A 139 9.84 2.53 15.18
N GLN A 140 10.73 3.15 14.40
CA GLN A 140 11.86 3.91 14.96
C GLN A 140 11.37 5.12 15.75
N LYS A 141 10.38 5.86 15.24
CA LYS A 141 9.76 6.98 15.97
C LYS A 141 9.13 6.53 17.29
N ALA A 142 8.43 5.39 17.30
CA ALA A 142 7.88 4.81 18.53
C ALA A 142 9.00 4.43 19.52
N SER A 143 10.05 3.76 19.05
CA SER A 143 11.21 3.38 19.88
C SER A 143 11.92 4.59 20.49
N HIS A 144 12.17 5.65 19.70
CA HIS A 144 12.79 6.88 20.22
C HIS A 144 11.87 7.62 21.20
N PHE A 145 10.55 7.53 21.01
CA PHE A 145 9.58 8.11 21.93
C PHE A 145 9.55 7.37 23.27
N ASP A 146 9.65 6.04 23.27
CA ASP A 146 9.76 5.24 24.50
C ASP A 146 11.04 5.56 25.29
N GLN A 147 12.18 5.68 24.59
CA GLN A 147 13.44 6.12 25.21
C GLN A 147 13.30 7.52 25.84
N LEU A 148 12.57 8.41 25.19
CA LEU A 148 12.32 9.76 25.71
C LEU A 148 11.41 9.72 26.95
N ILE A 149 10.37 8.89 26.95
CA ILE A 149 9.54 8.64 28.15
C ILE A 149 10.40 8.12 29.29
N SER A 150 11.34 7.21 29.01
CA SER A 150 12.27 6.69 30.02
C SER A 150 13.14 7.80 30.64
N ILE A 151 13.66 8.74 29.84
CA ILE A 151 14.38 9.92 30.37
C ILE A 151 13.50 10.70 31.35
N LEU A 152 12.25 10.99 30.96
CA LEU A 152 11.33 11.75 31.80
C LEU A 152 10.98 11.01 33.09
N GLN A 153 10.74 9.70 32.99
CA GLN A 153 10.39 8.85 34.14
C GLN A 153 11.52 8.76 35.18
N HIS A 154 12.78 8.83 34.74
CA HIS A 154 13.96 8.75 35.61
C HIS A 154 14.53 10.14 35.96
N THR A 155 13.83 11.22 35.62
CA THR A 155 14.22 12.57 36.01
C THR A 155 13.58 12.93 37.34
N ASN A 156 14.41 13.22 38.34
CA ASN A 156 13.95 13.72 39.64
C ASN A 156 13.07 14.96 39.45
N ASN A 157 12.02 15.07 40.25
CA ASN A 157 11.07 16.20 40.24
C ASN A 157 10.24 16.38 38.96
N TYR A 158 10.29 15.45 37.99
CA TYR A 158 9.42 15.50 36.82
C TYR A 158 7.97 15.14 37.19
N ASN A 159 7.19 16.14 37.59
CA ASN A 159 5.79 16.02 37.99
C ASN A 159 4.93 17.12 37.34
N PRO A 160 4.63 17.02 36.02
CA PRO A 160 3.87 18.06 35.32
C PRO A 160 2.39 18.08 35.74
N ASN A 161 1.81 19.28 35.78
CA ASN A 161 0.39 19.47 36.08
C ASN A 161 -0.48 19.19 34.85
N GLU A 162 0.02 19.53 33.66
CA GLU A 162 -0.68 19.35 32.39
C GLU A 162 -0.78 17.88 32.01
N GLU A 163 -2.00 17.42 31.77
CA GLU A 163 -2.29 16.02 31.45
C GLU A 163 -1.51 15.51 30.21
N GLU A 164 -1.31 16.36 29.20
CA GLU A 164 -0.59 16.01 27.97
C GLU A 164 0.90 15.67 28.18
N TYR A 165 1.49 16.02 29.32
CA TYR A 165 2.92 15.76 29.62
C TYR A 165 3.13 14.66 30.66
N LYS A 166 2.07 14.16 31.31
CA LYS A 166 2.20 13.11 32.31
C LYS A 166 2.71 11.81 31.68
N ILE A 167 3.56 11.09 32.43
CA ILE A 167 4.15 9.81 31.98
C ILE A 167 3.07 8.81 31.56
N ALA A 168 1.95 8.73 32.29
CA ALA A 168 0.83 7.84 31.95
C ALA A 168 0.21 8.16 30.57
N THR A 169 0.01 9.44 30.28
CA THR A 169 -0.51 9.91 28.98
C THR A 169 0.48 9.60 27.85
N LEU A 170 1.76 9.86 28.07
CA LEU A 170 2.80 9.56 27.08
C LEU A 170 2.92 8.05 26.81
N LYS A 171 2.86 7.21 27.85
CA LYS A 171 2.82 5.73 27.69
C LYS A 171 1.58 5.26 26.94
N THR A 172 0.43 5.86 27.20
CA THR A 172 -0.81 5.58 26.45
C THR A 172 -0.66 5.94 24.98
N LEU A 173 -0.05 7.09 24.66
CA LEU A 173 0.26 7.46 23.28
C LEU A 173 1.25 6.48 22.64
N HIS A 174 2.32 6.08 23.35
CA HIS A 174 3.29 5.10 22.85
C HIS A 174 2.62 3.75 22.52
N ALA A 175 1.76 3.24 23.41
CA ALA A 175 0.98 2.03 23.15
C ALA A 175 0.07 2.17 21.91
N LYS A 176 -0.57 3.34 21.73
CA LYS A 176 -1.35 3.63 20.51
C LYS A 176 -0.48 3.65 19.25
N MET A 177 0.72 4.23 19.31
CA MET A 177 1.67 4.26 18.19
C MET A 177 2.05 2.83 17.74
N LEU A 178 2.34 1.94 18.70
CA LEU A 178 2.63 0.53 18.42
C LEU A 178 1.42 -0.18 17.82
N ALA A 179 0.25 -0.04 18.45
CA ALA A 179 -0.99 -0.69 17.99
C ALA A 179 -1.39 -0.27 16.56
N LYS A 180 -1.33 1.03 16.24
CA LYS A 180 -1.66 1.53 14.90
C LYS A 180 -0.61 1.15 13.86
N THR A 181 0.65 0.98 14.26
CA THR A 181 1.69 0.46 13.37
C THR A 181 1.49 -1.02 13.06
N ALA A 182 1.16 -1.83 14.06
CA ALA A 182 0.82 -3.24 13.90
C ALA A 182 -0.43 -3.46 13.03
N ALA A 183 -1.49 -2.66 13.21
CA ALA A 183 -2.71 -2.75 12.42
C ALA A 183 -2.46 -2.58 10.91
N VAL A 184 -1.53 -1.70 10.51
CA VAL A 184 -1.17 -1.57 9.09
C VAL A 184 -0.56 -2.86 8.54
N ALA A 185 0.31 -3.52 9.32
CA ALA A 185 0.91 -4.79 8.91
C ALA A 185 -0.16 -5.90 8.82
N GLU A 186 -1.10 -5.93 9.77
CA GLU A 186 -2.21 -6.88 9.81
C GLU A 186 -3.08 -6.83 8.55
N PHE A 187 -3.39 -5.64 8.02
CA PHE A 187 -4.17 -5.51 6.78
C PHE A 187 -3.34 -5.57 5.50
N TYR A 188 -2.05 -5.22 5.57
CA TYR A 188 -1.17 -5.24 4.40
C TYR A 188 -0.96 -6.66 3.86
N VAL A 189 -0.64 -7.61 4.73
CA VAL A 189 -0.31 -8.99 4.32
C VAL A 189 -1.48 -9.68 3.60
N PRO A 190 -2.71 -9.69 4.13
CA PRO A 190 -3.87 -10.24 3.43
C PRO A 190 -4.14 -9.55 2.09
N LEU A 191 -4.10 -8.21 2.06
CA LEU A 191 -4.30 -7.46 0.81
C LEU A 191 -3.26 -7.82 -0.25
N ASN A 192 -1.99 -7.98 0.14
CA ASN A 192 -0.93 -8.36 -0.76
C ASN A 192 -1.12 -9.79 -1.31
N ASN A 193 -1.53 -10.73 -0.47
CA ASN A 193 -1.84 -12.11 -0.89
C ASN A 193 -3.02 -12.16 -1.86
N LEU A 194 -4.06 -11.36 -1.64
CA LEU A 194 -5.20 -11.24 -2.56
C LEU A 194 -4.79 -10.65 -3.91
N ARG A 195 -3.91 -9.63 -3.91
CA ARG A 195 -3.33 -9.07 -5.14
C ARG A 195 -2.51 -10.10 -5.91
N SER A 196 -1.70 -10.89 -5.20
CA SER A 196 -0.91 -11.98 -5.80
C SER A 196 -1.82 -13.04 -6.43
N THR A 197 -2.86 -13.47 -5.70
CA THR A 197 -3.85 -14.44 -6.20
C THR A 197 -4.56 -13.95 -7.45
N ARG A 198 -5.03 -12.69 -7.45
CA ARG A 198 -5.64 -12.07 -8.62
C ARG A 198 -4.66 -12.02 -9.80
N ASN A 199 -3.42 -11.59 -9.58
CA ASN A 199 -2.41 -11.52 -10.63
C ASN A 199 -2.07 -12.92 -11.19
N THR A 200 -2.08 -13.94 -10.34
CA THR A 200 -1.90 -15.35 -10.75
C THR A 200 -3.01 -15.79 -11.71
N ILE A 201 -4.27 -15.57 -11.33
CA ILE A 201 -5.45 -15.92 -12.14
C ILE A 201 -5.46 -15.14 -13.46
N MET A 202 -5.08 -13.85 -13.43
CA MET A 202 -5.25 -12.98 -14.58
C MET A 202 -4.07 -12.99 -15.57
N TYR A 203 -2.83 -13.22 -15.09
CA TYR A 203 -1.63 -12.93 -15.89
C TYR A 203 -0.49 -13.96 -15.81
N GLN A 204 -0.36 -14.69 -14.71
CA GLN A 204 0.88 -15.44 -14.42
C GLN A 204 0.73 -16.96 -14.56
N SER A 205 -0.42 -17.53 -14.18
CA SER A 205 -0.64 -18.98 -14.28
C SER A 205 -0.67 -19.46 -15.73
N PRO A 206 -0.29 -20.71 -16.02
CA PRO A 206 -0.65 -21.34 -17.27
C PRO A 206 -2.17 -21.29 -17.45
N ASN A 207 -2.65 -20.88 -18.62
CA ASN A 207 -4.08 -20.66 -18.89
C ASN A 207 -4.75 -19.56 -18.04
N ASN A 208 -3.98 -18.56 -17.60
CA ASN A 208 -4.53 -17.34 -17.02
C ASN A 208 -5.54 -16.64 -17.95
N LEU A 209 -6.33 -15.73 -17.39
CA LEU A 209 -7.36 -14.98 -18.11
C LEU A 209 -6.88 -14.41 -19.44
N VAL A 210 -5.79 -13.64 -19.45
CA VAL A 210 -5.34 -12.93 -20.66
C VAL A 210 -4.87 -13.90 -21.74
N ASP A 211 -4.17 -14.96 -21.38
CA ASP A 211 -3.68 -15.92 -22.37
C ASP A 211 -4.82 -16.79 -22.92
N THR A 212 -5.75 -17.21 -22.05
CA THR A 212 -6.92 -18.02 -22.43
C THR A 212 -7.87 -17.26 -23.34
N VAL A 213 -8.17 -15.98 -23.06
CA VAL A 213 -9.03 -15.18 -23.94
C VAL A 213 -8.39 -14.87 -25.29
N HIS A 214 -7.06 -14.75 -25.37
CA HIS A 214 -6.38 -14.63 -26.67
C HIS A 214 -6.53 -15.91 -27.50
N LYS A 215 -6.30 -17.08 -26.91
CA LYS A 215 -6.56 -18.38 -27.57
C LYS A 215 -8.03 -18.53 -28.00
N ALA A 216 -8.97 -18.11 -27.15
CA ALA A 216 -10.39 -18.12 -27.48
C ALA A 216 -10.70 -17.22 -28.69
N LYS A 217 -10.11 -16.02 -28.76
CA LYS A 217 -10.25 -15.12 -29.91
C LYS A 217 -9.66 -15.71 -31.18
N ASP A 218 -8.47 -16.30 -31.11
CA ASP A 218 -7.84 -16.94 -32.25
C ASP A 218 -8.73 -18.07 -32.81
N TYR A 219 -9.31 -18.90 -31.93
CA TYR A 219 -10.26 -19.91 -32.33
C TYR A 219 -11.52 -19.31 -33.00
N VAL A 220 -12.12 -18.28 -32.41
CA VAL A 220 -13.25 -17.56 -33.02
C VAL A 220 -12.90 -17.04 -34.43
N PHE A 221 -11.68 -16.58 -34.67
CA PHE A 221 -11.23 -16.10 -35.97
C PHE A 221 -10.99 -17.21 -37.00
N THR A 222 -10.92 -18.48 -36.58
CA THR A 222 -10.95 -19.61 -37.52
C THR A 222 -12.36 -19.92 -38.03
N ILE A 223 -13.39 -19.54 -37.27
CA ILE A 223 -14.79 -19.80 -37.58
C ILE A 223 -15.41 -18.64 -38.38
N LEU A 224 -15.15 -17.39 -37.96
CA LEU A 224 -15.81 -16.22 -38.51
C LEU A 224 -15.12 -15.66 -39.76
N ASP A 225 -15.90 -15.21 -40.74
CA ASP A 225 -15.39 -14.43 -41.87
C ASP A 225 -14.83 -13.07 -41.39
N ILE A 226 -13.60 -12.74 -41.82
CA ILE A 226 -12.88 -11.49 -41.51
C ILE A 226 -13.67 -10.21 -41.85
N LYS A 227 -14.57 -10.25 -42.84
CA LYS A 227 -15.40 -9.13 -43.27
C LYS A 227 -16.66 -8.97 -42.41
N SER A 228 -17.06 -9.99 -41.65
CA SER A 228 -18.27 -9.99 -40.83
C SER A 228 -18.24 -8.91 -39.74
N ALA A 229 -19.42 -8.41 -39.37
CA ALA A 229 -19.55 -7.45 -38.28
C ALA A 229 -19.10 -8.05 -36.93
N GLN A 230 -19.39 -9.34 -36.71
CA GLN A 230 -19.05 -10.05 -35.48
C GLN A 230 -17.53 -10.19 -35.32
N TYR A 231 -16.80 -10.57 -36.37
CA TYR A 231 -15.33 -10.58 -36.36
C TYR A 231 -14.75 -9.20 -36.00
N LYS A 232 -15.26 -8.14 -36.64
CA LYS A 232 -14.81 -6.76 -36.39
C LYS A 232 -15.11 -6.27 -34.98
N ASN A 233 -16.19 -6.74 -34.35
CA ASN A 233 -16.53 -6.39 -32.98
C ASN A 233 -15.60 -7.11 -31.99
N ILE A 234 -15.40 -8.43 -32.15
CA ILE A 234 -14.55 -9.24 -31.29
C ILE A 234 -13.08 -8.83 -31.38
N SER A 235 -12.58 -8.50 -32.58
CA SER A 235 -11.19 -8.06 -32.76
C SER A 235 -10.84 -6.78 -32.00
N LYS A 236 -11.80 -5.89 -31.79
CA LYS A 236 -11.63 -4.64 -31.02
C LYS A 236 -11.57 -4.86 -29.50
N ILE A 237 -12.00 -6.01 -28.99
CA ILE A 237 -11.93 -6.32 -27.56
C ILE A 237 -10.47 -6.56 -27.18
N LYS A 238 -9.89 -5.72 -26.32
CA LYS A 238 -8.47 -5.77 -25.97
C LYS A 238 -8.25 -6.38 -24.58
N PHE A 239 -7.19 -7.17 -24.47
CA PHE A 239 -6.70 -7.67 -23.18
C PHE A 239 -5.24 -7.30 -23.04
N THR A 240 -4.81 -7.00 -21.82
CA THR A 240 -3.44 -6.53 -21.56
C THR A 240 -2.97 -7.07 -20.22
N LYS A 241 -1.76 -7.64 -20.20
CA LYS A 241 -1.08 -8.00 -18.95
C LYS A 241 -0.62 -6.72 -18.25
N ILE A 242 -0.83 -6.65 -16.94
CA ILE A 242 -0.58 -5.47 -16.10
C ILE A 242 0.43 -5.83 -15.03
#